data_AF-A0A814ICY1-F1
#
_entry.id   AF-A0A814ICY1-F1
#
_cell.length_a   1.000
_cell.length_b   1.000
_cell.length_c   1.000
_cell.angle_alpha   90.00
_cell.angle_beta   90.00
_cell.angle_gamma   90.00
#
_symmetry.space_group_name_H-M   'P 1'
#
loop_
_entity.id
_entity.type
_entity.pdbx_description
1 polymer ?
#
loop_
_entity_poly.entity_id
_entity_poly.type
_entity_poly.pdbx_seq_one_letter_code
_entity_poly.pdbx_strand_id
1 'polypeptide(L)' 'MSVTVSTTSKNAPLLIHEGLPYIIDCRTDKKILWKCEHAKKYKCHGRLHTDLNNVFIKTVGDHENHTGDSRAGPIREYYD' A
#
# COMPACT_ATOMS: atom_id res chain seq x y z
N MET A 1 -10.08 -4.40 -10.46
CA MET A 1 -9.23 -3.41 -9.79
C MET A 1 -7.84 -4.00 -9.65
N SER A 2 -6.82 -3.37 -10.23
CA SER A 2 -5.42 -3.81 -10.15
C SER A 2 -4.73 -3.18 -8.93
N VAL A 3 -3.69 -3.84 -8.43
CA VAL A 3 -2.76 -3.29 -7.44
C VAL A 3 -1.37 -3.29 -8.05
N THR A 4 -0.59 -2.27 -7.73
CA THR A 4 0.79 -2.14 -8.23
C THR A 4 1.74 -2.32 -7.06
N VAL A 5 2.70 -3.24 -7.19
CA VAL A 5 3.76 -3.42 -6.19
C VAL A 5 5.00 -2.65 -6.66
N SER A 6 5.51 -1.81 -5.78
CA SER A 6 6.74 -1.03 -5.96
C SER A 6 7.64 -1.21 -4.74
N THR A 7 8.82 -0.63 -4.78
CA THR A 7 9.74 -0.58 -3.64
C THR A 7 9.92 0.88 -3.22
N THR A 8 9.94 1.13 -1.92
CA THR A 8 10.33 2.43 -1.37
C THR A 8 11.83 2.67 -1.58
N SER A 9 12.30 3.90 -1.37
CA SER A 9 13.74 4.26 -1.42
C SER A 9 14.62 3.47 -0.44
N LYS A 10 14.03 2.76 0.52
CA LYS A 10 14.72 1.87 1.48
C LYS A 10 14.59 0.39 1.11
N ASN A 11 14.23 0.08 -0.14
CA ASN A 11 13.96 -1.26 -0.64
C ASN A 11 12.88 -2.02 0.14
N ALA A 12 11.99 -1.29 0.84
CA ALA A 12 10.86 -1.90 1.53
C ALA A 12 9.67 -2.01 0.55
N PRO A 13 8.92 -3.12 0.57
CA PRO A 13 7.77 -3.33 -0.31
C PRO A 13 6.67 -2.30 -0.07
N LEU A 14 6.21 -1.69 -1.16
CA LEU A 14 5.15 -0.69 -1.23
C LEU A 14 4.07 -1.19 -2.18
N LEU A 15 2.81 -1.11 -1.80
CA LEU A 15 1.68 -1.44 -2.65
C LEU A 15 0.84 -0.19 -2.87
N ILE A 16 0.61 0.16 -4.13
CA ILE A 16 -0.26 1.26 -4.51
C ILE A 16 -1.61 0.68 -4.94
N HIS A 17 -2.67 1.14 -4.29
CA HIS A 17 -4.04 0.83 -4.65
C HIS A 17 -4.87 2.10 -4.64
N GLU A 18 -5.53 2.41 -5.76
CA GLU A 18 -6.32 3.64 -5.93
C GLU A 18 -5.54 4.93 -5.61
N GLY A 19 -4.25 4.95 -5.91
CA GLY A 19 -3.37 6.09 -5.62
C GLY A 19 -2.93 6.20 -4.15
N LEU A 20 -3.30 5.25 -3.31
CA LEU A 20 -2.96 5.23 -1.89
C LEU A 20 -1.79 4.28 -1.61
N PRO A 21 -0.74 4.73 -0.89
CA PRO A 21 0.42 3.91 -0.58
C PRO A 21 0.21 3.06 0.67
N TYR A 22 0.45 1.76 0.53
CA TYR A 22 0.41 0.79 1.61
C TYR A 22 1.76 0.09 1.79
N ILE A 23 2.16 -0.10 3.04
CA ILE A 23 3.36 -0.86 3.45
C ILE A 23 2.94 -2.15 4.16
N ILE A 24 3.82 -3.14 4.18
CA ILE A 24 3.53 -4.41 4.85
C ILE A 24 3.40 -4.20 6.35
N ASP A 25 2.29 -4.69 6.90
CA ASP A 25 2.06 -4.77 8.34
C ASP A 25 2.36 -6.18 8.85
N CYS A 26 1.83 -7.20 8.18
CA CYS A 26 2.03 -8.60 8.55
C CYS A 26 1.89 -9.50 7.32
N ARG A 27 2.64 -10.61 7.29
CA ARG A 27 2.47 -11.70 6.33
C ARG A 27 1.99 -12.94 7.06
N THR A 28 0.96 -13.57 6.52
CA THR A 28 0.41 -14.86 7.00
C THR A 28 0.51 -15.86 5.86
N ASP A 29 0.34 -17.16 6.15
CA ASP A 29 0.42 -18.22 5.13
C ASP A 29 -0.68 -18.13 4.05
N LYS A 30 -1.70 -17.28 4.24
CA LYS A 30 -2.84 -17.15 3.32
C LYS A 30 -2.93 -15.80 2.64
N LYS A 31 -2.36 -14.75 3.25
CA LYS A 31 -2.55 -13.36 2.82
C LYS A 31 -1.48 -12.44 3.38
N ILE A 32 -1.32 -11.30 2.73
CA ILE A 32 -0.50 -10.19 3.18
C ILE A 32 -1.43 -9.08 3.67
N LEU A 33 -1.17 -8.61 4.89
CA LEU A 33 -1.84 -7.47 5.49
C LEU A 33 -0.98 -6.24 5.28
N TRP A 34 -1.56 -5.24 4.63
CA TRP A 34 -0.94 -3.97 4.35
C TRP A 34 -1.62 -2.88 5.17
N LYS A 35 -0.83 -1.90 5.60
CA LYS A 35 -1.32 -0.68 6.24
C LYS A 35 -0.91 0.53 5.44
N CYS A 36 -1.68 1.60 5.54
CA CYS A 36 -1.27 2.87 4.97
C CYS A 36 0.13 3.27 5.48
N GLU A 37 1.00 3.75 4.58
CA GLU A 37 2.32 4.29 4.94
C GLU A 37 2.21 5.36 6.04
N HIS A 38 1.12 6.12 5.99
CA HIS A 38 0.83 7.25 6.88
C HIS A 38 0.16 6.86 8.20
N ALA A 39 -0.06 5.56 8.46
CA ALA A 39 -0.75 5.08 9.67
C ALA A 39 -0.13 5.61 10.97
N LYS A 40 1.21 5.72 11.05
CA LYS A 40 1.89 6.28 12.24
C LYS A 40 1.80 7.80 12.34
N LYS A 41 1.93 8.50 11.20
CA LYS A 41 2.05 9.97 11.17
C LYS A 41 0.69 10.67 11.29
N TYR A 42 -0.32 10.13 10.60
CA TYR A 42 -1.64 10.74 10.49
C TYR A 42 -2.74 9.93 11.19
N LYS A 43 -2.36 8.87 11.93
CA LYS A 43 -3.31 7.93 12.55
C LYS A 43 -4.29 7.35 11.53
N CYS A 44 -3.84 7.16 10.28
CA CYS A 44 -4.66 6.54 9.25
C CYS A 44 -4.92 5.07 9.58
N HIS A 45 -6.18 4.68 9.47
CA HIS A 45 -6.64 3.32 9.75
C HIS A 45 -6.83 2.48 8.48
N GLY A 46 -6.58 3.05 7.30
CA GLY A 46 -6.66 2.35 6.02
C GLY A 46 -5.74 1.13 5.96
N ARG A 47 -6.34 -0.05 5.78
CA ARG A 47 -5.67 -1.34 5.59
C ARG A 47 -6.11 -1.95 4.26
N LEU A 48 -5.22 -2.75 3.68
CA LEU A 48 -5.48 -3.51 2.47
C LEU A 48 -4.99 -4.94 2.63
N HIS A 49 -5.76 -5.90 2.16
CA HIS A 49 -5.39 -7.30 2.18
C HIS A 49 -5.19 -7.79 0.75
N THR A 50 -4.08 -8.48 0.52
CA THR A 50 -3.86 -9.24 -0.71
C THR A 50 -3.65 -10.71 -0.41
N ASP A 51 -3.78 -11.57 -1.41
CA ASP A 51 -3.23 -12.92 -1.33
C ASP A 51 -1.68 -12.88 -1.38
N LEU A 52 -1.05 -14.06 -1.40
CA LEU A 52 0.41 -14.18 -1.49
C LEU A 52 0.98 -13.76 -2.85
N ASN A 53 0.14 -13.70 -3.89
CA ASN A 53 0.49 -13.27 -5.24
C ASN A 53 0.21 -11.77 -5.45
N ASN A 54 -0.04 -11.02 -4.37
CA ASN A 54 -0.44 -9.62 -4.41
C ASN A 54 -1.75 -9.37 -5.15
N VAL A 55 -2.67 -10.33 -5.22
CA VAL A 55 -4.02 -10.11 -5.74
C VAL A 55 -4.86 -9.45 -4.67
N PHE A 56 -5.52 -8.34 -5.00
CA PHE A 56 -6.41 -7.64 -4.10
C PHE A 56 -7.52 -8.56 -3.56
N ILE A 57 -7.69 -8.56 -2.23
CA ILE A 57 -8.80 -9.25 -1.56
C ILE A 57 -9.84 -8.23 -1.08
N LYS A 58 -9.42 -7.27 -0.25
CA LYS A 58 -10.30 -6.24 0.33
C LYS A 58 -9.52 -5.09 0.99
N THR A 59 -10.20 -3.96 1.18
CA THR A 59 -9.79 -2.89 2.11
C THR A 59 -10.49 -3.03 3.46
N VAL A 60 -9.89 -2.51 4.53
CA VAL A 60 -10.45 -2.47 5.89
C VAL A 60 -10.09 -1.15 6.55
N GLY A 61 -11.07 -0.48 7.16
CA GLY A 61 -10.89 0.79 7.85
C GLY A 61 -10.80 1.97 6.90
N ASP A 62 -11.14 3.15 7.44
CA ASP A 62 -11.25 4.36 6.64
C ASP A 62 -9.89 5.01 6.42
N HIS A 63 -9.65 5.39 5.16
CA HIS A 63 -8.43 6.06 4.75
C HIS A 63 -8.59 7.58 4.88
N GLU A 64 -8.76 7.99 6.14
CA GLU A 64 -9.03 9.38 6.53
C GLU A 64 -7.80 10.05 7.15
N ASN A 65 -7.91 11.36 7.39
CA ASN A 65 -6.88 12.18 8.04
C ASN A 65 -5.59 12.38 7.24
N HIS A 66 -5.58 11.97 5.97
CA HIS A 66 -4.71 12.52 4.93
C HIS A 66 -5.33 12.28 3.56
N THR A 67 -5.38 13.33 2.74
CA THR A 67 -5.57 13.18 1.30
C THR A 67 -4.36 12.43 0.74
N GLY A 68 -4.61 11.40 -0.08
CA GLY A 68 -3.59 10.57 -0.71
C GLY A 68 -2.34 11.36 -1.08
N ASP A 69 -1.20 10.92 -0.54
CA ASP A 69 0.06 11.60 -0.73
C ASP A 69 0.34 11.65 -2.24
N SER A 70 0.39 12.87 -2.78
CA SER A 70 0.71 13.18 -4.17
C SER A 70 2.12 12.73 -4.59
N ARG A 71 2.86 11.99 -3.75
CA ARG A 71 3.99 11.12 -4.14
C ARG A 71 3.59 9.92 -4.99
N ALA A 72 2.31 9.63 -5.16
CA ALA A 72 1.84 9.10 -6.45
C ALA A 72 1.97 10.18 -7.55
N GLY A 73 3.15 10.82 -7.64
CA GLY A 73 3.59 11.42 -8.87
C GLY A 73 3.70 10.32 -9.93
N PRO A 74 3.71 10.67 -11.23
CA PRO A 74 3.73 9.69 -12.30
C PRO A 74 4.79 8.64 -11.98
N ILE A 75 4.34 7.39 -12.03
CA ILE A 75 5.14 6.17 -11.95
C ILE A 75 6.50 6.50 -12.57
N ARG A 76 7.54 6.66 -11.75
CA ARG A 76 8.90 6.63 -12.30
C ARG A 76 9.10 5.18 -12.70
N GLU A 77 8.74 4.89 -13.95
CA GLU A 77 9.20 3.71 -14.65
C GLU A 77 10.70 3.66 -14.45
N TYR A 78 11.14 2.71 -13.64
CA TYR A 78 12.54 2.38 -13.51
C TYR A 78 12.91 1.70 -14.83
N TYR A 79 13.46 2.46 -15.78
CA TYR A 79 14.15 1.87 -16.92
C TYR A 79 15.61 1.62 -16.52
N ASP A 80 15.99 0.34 -16.70
CA ASP A 80 17.31 -0.32 -16.71
C ASP A 80 18.45 0.29 -15.85
#